data_AF-A0A7Y0JXF8-F1
#
_entry.id   AF-A0A7Y0JXF8-F1
#
_cell.length_a   1.000
_cell.length_b   1.000
_cell.length_c   1.000
_cell.angle_alpha   90.00
_cell.angle_beta   90.00
_cell.angle_gamma   90.00
#
_symmetry.space_group_name_H-M   'P 1'
#
loop_
_entity.id
_entity.type
_entity.pdbx_description
1 polymer ?
#
loop_
_entity_poly.entity_id
_entity_poly.type
_entity_poly.pdbx_seq_one_letter_code
_entity_poly.pdbx_strand_id
1 'polypeptide(L)'
;MSLTVPLAERLSRPGIRDVVTVVPESDGFAALAGIARREHASPVFVKSFADAPDSDAFVAEAEGLAALRELGGLATPDVIVANHELLVLSLLQPIPRSEAFWERFAHALSDLHTSTIHPRFGW
;
A
#
# COMPACT_ATOMS: atom_id res chain seq x y z
N MET A 1 17.69 14.81 10.06
CA MET A 1 16.35 15.33 9.74
C MET A 1 15.37 14.17 9.86
N SER A 2 14.37 14.25 10.74
CA SER A 2 13.50 13.09 11.02
C SER A 2 12.60 12.80 9.82
N LEU A 3 12.56 11.54 9.36
CA LEU A 3 11.72 11.06 8.24
C LEU A 3 10.20 11.23 8.49
N THR A 4 9.82 11.58 9.71
CA THR A 4 8.45 11.78 10.20
C THR A 4 7.79 13.07 9.70
N VAL A 5 8.55 14.17 9.64
CA VAL A 5 8.05 15.48 9.22
C VAL A 5 7.62 15.52 7.74
N PRO A 6 8.40 14.96 6.79
CA PRO A 6 8.04 15.06 5.37
C PRO A 6 6.78 14.27 4.98
N LEU A 7 6.48 13.14 5.63
CA LEU A 7 5.30 12.34 5.26
C LEU A 7 3.98 12.99 5.70
N ALA A 8 3.93 13.55 6.91
CA ALA A 8 2.73 14.24 7.40
C ALA A 8 2.41 15.48 6.55
N GLU A 9 3.43 16.26 6.17
CA GLU A 9 3.26 17.41 5.29
C GLU A 9 2.72 16.99 3.91
N ARG A 10 3.30 15.95 3.30
CA ARG A 10 2.88 15.45 1.99
C ARG A 10 1.44 14.91 2.00
N LEU A 11 1.00 14.27 3.08
CA LEU A 11 -0.39 13.81 3.26
C LEU A 11 -1.42 14.95 3.29
N SER A 12 -1.03 16.15 3.71
CA SER A 12 -1.94 17.30 3.74
C SER A 12 -2.32 17.82 2.33
N ARG A 13 -1.46 17.60 1.33
CA ARG A 13 -1.64 18.04 -0.07
C ARG A 13 -2.87 17.39 -0.73
N PRO A 14 -3.07 16.06 -0.67
CA PRO A 14 -4.31 15.42 -1.12
C PRO A 14 -5.48 15.58 -0.13
N GLY A 15 -5.34 16.36 0.95
CA GLY A 15 -6.44 16.67 1.87
C GLY A 15 -6.50 15.80 3.14
N ILE A 16 -5.53 14.91 3.38
CA ILE A 16 -5.47 14.09 4.61
C ILE A 16 -4.77 14.90 5.70
N ARG A 17 -5.54 15.78 6.36
CA ARG A 17 -5.03 16.79 7.31
C ARG A 17 -5.17 16.43 8.78
N ASP A 18 -5.84 15.32 9.10
CA ASP A 18 -6.09 14.83 10.45
C ASP A 18 -5.01 13.85 10.96
N VAL A 19 -3.81 13.89 10.37
CA VAL A 19 -2.68 13.02 10.76
C VAL A 19 -2.06 13.53 12.07
N VAL A 20 -2.09 12.70 13.10
CA VAL A 20 -1.54 13.00 14.43
C VAL A 20 -0.08 12.55 14.55
N THR A 21 0.24 11.38 13.99
CA THR A 21 1.60 10.84 14.01
C THR A 21 1.84 9.92 12.84
N VAL A 22 3.09 9.82 12.39
CA VAL A 22 3.54 8.84 11.41
C VAL A 22 4.59 7.96 12.09
N VAL A 23 4.35 6.66 12.15
CA VAL A 23 5.33 5.68 12.61
C VAL A 23 6.07 5.14 11.38
N PRO A 24 7.37 5.39 11.22
CA PRO A 24 8.13 4.87 10.08
C PRO A 24 8.17 3.35 10.07
N GLU A 25 8.09 2.75 8.90
CA GLU A 25 8.36 1.33 8.67
C GLU A 25 9.80 1.20 8.17
N SER A 26 10.62 0.44 8.91
CA SER A 26 12.10 0.47 8.79
C SER A 26 12.64 -0.30 7.57
N ASP A 27 11.80 -1.10 6.91
CA ASP A 27 12.26 -2.08 5.91
C ASP A 27 12.12 -1.59 4.46
N GLY A 28 11.79 -0.30 4.25
CA GLY A 28 11.65 0.28 2.91
C GLY A 28 12.99 0.57 2.24
N PHE A 29 13.39 -0.23 1.24
CA PHE A 29 14.61 0.02 0.45
C PHE A 29 14.42 1.09 -0.64
N ALA A 30 13.25 1.11 -1.29
CA ALA A 30 13.01 1.96 -2.47
C ALA A 30 12.26 3.27 -2.14
N ALA A 31 11.47 3.29 -1.07
CA ALA A 31 10.64 4.43 -0.70
C ALA A 31 10.57 4.57 0.83
N LEU A 32 10.41 5.80 1.31
CA LEU A 32 10.01 6.05 2.68
C LEU A 32 8.60 5.53 2.89
N ALA A 33 8.39 4.79 3.97
CA ALA A 33 7.10 4.23 4.31
C ALA A 33 6.77 4.43 5.78
N GLY A 34 5.48 4.47 6.10
CA GLY A 34 5.03 4.53 7.48
C GLY A 34 3.53 4.36 7.64
N ILE A 35 3.12 4.17 8.89
CA ILE A 35 1.71 4.14 9.29
C ILE A 35 1.35 5.51 9.86
N ALA A 36 0.45 6.22 9.19
CA ALA A 36 -0.10 7.49 9.64
C ALA A 36 -1.34 7.24 10.50
N ARG A 37 -1.27 7.58 11.79
CA ARG A 37 -2.44 7.61 12.68
C ARG A 37 -3.21 8.89 12.48
N ARG A 38 -4.53 8.74 12.38
CA ARG A 38 -5.47 9.82 12.09
C ARG A 38 -6.39 10.05 13.28
N GLU A 39 -6.78 11.30 13.51
CA GLU A 39 -7.61 11.68 14.64
C GLU A 39 -9.06 11.25 14.47
N HIS A 40 -9.59 11.32 13.26
CA HIS A 40 -11.01 11.14 12.97
C HIS A 40 -11.30 9.94 12.07
N ALA A 41 -10.29 9.15 11.73
CA ALA A 41 -10.40 8.05 10.77
C ALA A 41 -9.43 6.91 11.08
N SER A 42 -9.63 5.77 10.43
CA SER A 42 -8.72 4.62 10.50
C SER A 42 -7.29 5.01 10.07
N PRO A 43 -6.26 4.38 10.67
CA PRO A 43 -4.89 4.61 10.24
C PRO A 43 -4.70 4.17 8.79
N VAL A 44 -3.77 4.84 8.11
CA VAL A 44 -3.41 4.56 6.71
C VAL A 44 -1.94 4.23 6.59
N PHE A 45 -1.60 3.40 5.62
CA PHE A 45 -0.22 3.19 5.23
C PHE A 45 0.16 4.17 4.13
N VAL A 46 1.32 4.81 4.24
CA VAL A 46 1.80 5.80 3.27
C VAL A 46 3.19 5.41 2.77
N LYS A 47 3.40 5.54 1.45
CA LYS A 47 4.71 5.49 0.80
C LYS A 47 4.98 6.80 0.08
N SER A 48 6.23 7.21 0.06
CA SER A 48 6.71 8.35 -0.71
C SER A 48 8.21 8.21 -0.99
N PHE A 49 8.69 8.76 -2.10
CA PHE A 49 10.13 8.75 -2.38
C PHE A 49 10.84 9.91 -1.66
N ALA A 50 12.09 9.72 -1.22
CA ALA A 50 12.86 10.83 -0.63
C ALA A 50 12.99 11.97 -1.66
N ASP A 51 13.42 11.62 -2.87
CA ASP A 51 13.41 12.45 -4.07
C ASP A 51 12.38 11.87 -5.04
N ALA A 52 11.42 12.68 -5.50
CA ALA A 52 10.38 12.20 -6.41
C ALA A 52 11.02 11.78 -7.75
N PRO A 53 11.03 10.48 -8.10
CA PRO A 53 11.48 10.06 -9.41
C PRO A 53 10.47 10.54 -10.46
N ASP A 54 10.94 10.76 -11.69
CA ASP A 54 10.10 11.15 -12.83
C ASP A 54 9.30 9.96 -13.37
N SER A 55 8.70 9.17 -12.46
CA SER A 55 8.08 7.88 -12.75
C SER A 55 6.73 7.74 -12.04
N ASP A 56 5.76 7.15 -12.73
CA ASP A 56 4.44 6.83 -12.19
C ASP A 56 4.43 5.51 -11.38
N ALA A 57 5.50 5.23 -10.63
CA ALA A 57 5.69 3.96 -9.93
C ALA A 57 4.55 3.65 -8.93
N PHE A 58 4.05 4.65 -8.21
CA PHE A 58 2.93 4.47 -7.28
C PHE A 58 1.58 4.32 -7.97
N VAL A 59 1.39 4.92 -9.14
CA VAL A 59 0.19 4.70 -9.96
C VAL A 59 0.21 3.26 -10.50
N ALA A 60 1.36 2.81 -11.01
CA ALA A 60 1.56 1.43 -11.41
C ALA A 60 1.34 0.42 -10.27
N GLU A 61 1.78 0.75 -9.05
CA GLU A 61 1.53 -0.08 -7.87
C GLU A 61 0.04 -0.15 -7.54
N ALA A 62 -0.67 0.98 -7.59
CA ALA A 62 -2.13 1.03 -7.39
C ALA A 62 -2.89 0.20 -8.44
N GLU A 63 -2.50 0.28 -9.71
CA GLU A 63 -3.06 -0.55 -10.79
C GLU A 63 -2.81 -2.04 -10.54
N GLY A 64 -1.61 -2.41 -10.07
CA GLY A 64 -1.28 -3.77 -9.71
C GLY A 64 -2.14 -4.30 -8.55
N LEU A 65 -2.37 -3.48 -7.51
CA LEU A 65 -3.25 -3.83 -6.40
C LEU A 65 -4.70 -4.01 -6.83
N ALA A 66 -5.17 -3.23 -7.80
CA ALA A 66 -6.50 -3.41 -8.40
C ALA A 66 -6.57 -4.72 -9.20
N ALA A 67 -5.58 -5.00 -10.05
CA ALA A 67 -5.51 -6.24 -10.83
C ALA A 67 -5.47 -7.49 -9.92
N LEU A 68 -4.68 -7.47 -8.85
CA LEU A 68 -4.63 -8.57 -7.87
C LEU A 68 -5.99 -8.81 -7.18
N ARG A 69 -6.76 -7.75 -6.94
CA ARG A 69 -8.09 -7.85 -6.35
C ARG A 69 -9.12 -8.39 -7.33
N GLU A 70 -9.18 -7.77 -8.51
CA GLU A 70 -10.24 -8.00 -9.49
C GLU A 70 -10.04 -9.31 -10.27
N LEU A 71 -8.79 -9.60 -10.65
CA LEU A 71 -8.43 -10.78 -11.44
C LEU A 71 -7.90 -11.91 -10.56
N GLY A 72 -7.12 -11.56 -9.54
CA GLY A 72 -6.49 -12.53 -8.65
C GLY A 72 -7.36 -12.99 -7.48
N GLY A 73 -8.51 -12.33 -7.24
CA GLY A 73 -9.43 -12.66 -6.14
C GLY A 73 -8.85 -12.44 -4.75
N LEU A 74 -7.73 -11.70 -4.62
CA LEU A 74 -7.07 -11.47 -3.34
C LEU A 74 -7.58 -10.21 -2.64
N ALA A 75 -7.62 -10.24 -1.31
CA ALA A 75 -7.81 -9.04 -0.53
C ALA A 75 -6.54 -8.17 -0.61
N THR A 76 -6.63 -7.03 -1.27
CA THR A 76 -5.59 -6.00 -1.29
C THR A 76 -5.98 -4.81 -0.43
N PRO A 77 -5.07 -3.90 -0.07
CA PRO A 77 -5.45 -2.61 0.52
C PRO A 77 -6.33 -1.80 -0.43
N ASP A 78 -7.20 -0.95 0.12
CA ASP A 78 -7.91 0.06 -0.67
C ASP A 78 -6.94 1.20 -1.00
N VAL A 79 -6.94 1.63 -2.26
CA VAL A 79 -6.14 2.78 -2.70
C VAL A 79 -6.91 4.07 -2.38
N ILE A 80 -6.37 4.88 -1.47
CA ILE A 80 -6.97 6.17 -1.06
C ILE A 80 -6.39 7.30 -1.91
N VAL A 81 -5.07 7.28 -2.14
CA VAL A 81 -4.35 8.23 -3.01
C VAL A 81 -3.27 7.46 -3.76
N ALA A 82 -3.14 7.71 -5.06
CA ALA A 82 -1.99 7.29 -5.85
C ALA A 82 -1.62 8.40 -6.84
N ASN A 83 -0.39 8.88 -6.77
CA ASN A 83 0.19 9.84 -7.70
C ASN A 83 1.73 9.71 -7.70
N HIS A 84 2.43 10.52 -8.48
CA HIS A 84 3.90 10.48 -8.58
C HIS A 84 4.65 10.75 -7.25
N GLU A 85 4.04 11.45 -6.29
CA GLU A 85 4.67 11.75 -4.99
C GLU A 85 4.34 10.70 -3.92
N LEU A 86 3.14 10.13 -3.95
CA LEU A 86 2.54 9.44 -2.80
C LEU A 86 1.68 8.24 -3.22
N LEU A 87 1.78 7.17 -2.43
CA LEU A 87 0.78 6.11 -2.36
C LEU A 87 0.22 6.05 -0.94
N VAL A 88 -1.10 6.14 -0.79
CA VAL A 88 -1.80 6.04 0.48
C VAL A 88 -2.83 4.93 0.39
N LEU A 89 -2.71 3.96 1.31
CA LEU A 89 -3.49 2.73 1.32
C LEU A 89 -4.22 2.56 2.66
N SER A 90 -5.35 1.84 2.65
CA SER A 90 -5.93 1.35 3.90
C SER A 90 -4.97 0.36 4.58
N LEU A 91 -4.99 0.32 5.91
CA LEU A 91 -4.13 -0.59 6.67
C LEU A 91 -4.78 -1.99 6.74
N LEU A 92 -4.08 -3.01 6.23
CA LEU A 92 -4.51 -4.40 6.36
C LEU A 92 -4.35 -4.93 7.79
N GLN A 93 -5.20 -5.89 8.15
CA GLN A 93 -5.14 -6.53 9.45
C GLN A 93 -3.99 -7.56 9.51
N PRO A 94 -3.38 -7.77 10.69
CA PRO A 94 -2.39 -8.82 10.88
C PRO A 94 -2.95 -10.20 10.50
N ILE A 95 -2.09 -11.01 9.87
CA ILE A 95 -2.43 -12.37 9.43
C ILE A 95 -2.66 -13.29 10.64
N PRO A 96 -3.76 -14.06 10.70
CA PRO A 96 -3.96 -15.10 11.72
C PRO A 96 -2.91 -16.21 11.61
N ARG A 97 -2.36 -16.63 12.76
CA ARG A 97 -1.42 -17.76 12.82
C ARG A 97 -2.15 -19.10 12.95
N SER A 98 -2.88 -19.50 11.90
CA SER A 98 -3.60 -20.78 11.88
C SER A 98 -3.32 -21.58 10.62
N GLU A 99 -3.30 -22.91 10.75
CA GLU A 99 -3.09 -23.83 9.62
C GLU A 99 -4.17 -23.66 8.55
N ALA A 100 -5.44 -23.58 8.96
CA ALA A 100 -6.55 -23.35 8.04
C ALA A 100 -6.42 -22.03 7.25
N PHE A 101 -5.80 -20.98 7.82
CA PHE A 101 -5.50 -19.77 7.06
C PHE A 101 -4.45 -20.05 5.98
N TRP A 102 -3.36 -20.73 6.34
CA TRP A 102 -2.27 -21.04 5.42
C TRP A 102 -2.69 -21.97 4.28
N GLU A 103 -3.56 -22.94 4.55
CA GLU A 103 -4.14 -23.80 3.52
C GLU A 103 -4.93 -22.96 2.50
N ARG A 104 -5.86 -22.11 2.96
CA ARG A 104 -6.61 -21.20 2.08
C ARG A 104 -5.70 -20.24 1.31
N PHE A 105 -4.66 -19.73 1.96
CA PHE A 105 -3.67 -18.87 1.31
C PHE A 105 -2.93 -19.61 0.19
N ALA A 106 -2.51 -20.85 0.41
CA ALA A 106 -1.82 -21.64 -0.61
C ALA A 106 -2.69 -21.85 -1.86
N HIS A 107 -3.98 -22.16 -1.67
CA HIS A 107 -4.92 -22.27 -2.78
C HIS A 107 -5.10 -20.94 -3.51
N ALA A 108 -5.39 -19.86 -2.79
CA ALA A 108 -5.58 -18.54 -3.39
C ALA A 108 -4.32 -18.05 -4.13
N LEU A 109 -3.14 -18.34 -3.60
CA LEU A 109 -1.86 -17.98 -4.25
C LEU A 109 -1.61 -18.82 -5.51
N SER A 110 -1.94 -20.11 -5.50
CA SER A 110 -1.85 -20.96 -6.68
C SER A 110 -2.80 -20.49 -7.78
N ASP A 111 -4.05 -20.18 -7.41
CA ASP A 111 -5.05 -19.67 -8.34
C ASP A 111 -4.61 -18.32 -8.93
N LEU A 112 -4.09 -17.41 -8.09
CA LEU A 112 -3.49 -16.16 -8.53
C LEU A 112 -2.47 -16.39 -9.65
N HIS A 113 -1.49 -17.29 -9.43
CA HIS A 113 -0.41 -17.56 -10.38
C HIS A 113 -0.86 -18.21 -11.69
N THR A 114 -1.97 -18.93 -11.67
CA THR A 114 -2.41 -19.74 -12.82
C THR A 114 -3.54 -19.10 -13.61
N SER A 115 -4.21 -18.08 -13.05
CA SER A 115 -5.41 -17.47 -13.64
C SER A 115 -5.35 -15.95 -13.82
N THR A 116 -4.38 -15.25 -13.22
CA THR A 116 -4.25 -13.79 -13.39
C THR A 116 -3.55 -13.47 -14.71
N ILE A 117 -4.33 -13.25 -15.76
CA ILE A 117 -3.84 -12.87 -17.09
C ILE A 117 -4.09 -11.38 -17.30
N HIS A 118 -3.03 -10.57 -17.35
CA HIS A 118 -3.12 -9.16 -17.67
C HIS A 118 -1.84 -8.70 -18.41
N PRO A 119 -1.91 -7.73 -19.35
CA PRO A 119 -0.76 -7.34 -20.19
C PRO A 119 0.50 -6.87 -19.44
N ARG A 120 0.34 -6.54 -18.16
CA ARG A 120 1.37 -5.90 -17.32
C ARG A 120 1.51 -6.50 -15.91
N PHE A 121 0.50 -7.24 -15.45
CA PHE A 121 0.45 -7.78 -14.07
C PHE A 121 0.03 -9.24 -14.16
N GLY A 122 0.56 -10.10 -13.30
CA GLY A 122 0.36 -11.55 -13.43
C GLY A 122 1.41 -12.19 -14.32
N TRP A 123 1.04 -13.31 -14.97
CA TRP A 123 1.96 -14.22 -15.66
C TRP A 123 1.49 -14.55 -17.08
#